data_AF-A0A668UMX1-F1
#
_entry.id   AF-A0A668UMX1-F1
#
_cell.length_a   1.000
_cell.length_b   1.000
_cell.length_c   1.000
_cell.angle_alpha   90.00
_cell.angle_beta   90.00
_cell.angle_gamma   90.00
#
_symmetry.space_group_name_H-M   'P 1'
#
loop_
_entity.id
_entity.type
_entity.pdbx_description
1 polymer ?
#
loop_
_entity_poly.entity_id
_entity_poly.type
_entity_poly.pdbx_seq_one_letter_code
_entity_poly.pdbx_strand_id
1 'polypeptide(L)'
;MASLETAAEHERILREIESTDTNCIGPTLRSVYDGQEHGLFMEKLDARIRNHDREIEKMCNHHFQGFVDSITELLKVRGEAQKLKSQVTETNRHLQENGKELTTSMEELRQCRVQQRNIATTIDKLTHCLPVLEMYSRLQEQMKAKRYYPALRTLEQLEQTCLPKAGQYRFCSIMAENIPKLRIQIRDTAMSQLRDFLESIRKHSDKIGETAMKQASIIWGMLFHGSAG
;
A
#
# COMPACT_ATOMS: atom_id res chain seq x y z
N MET A 1 70.40 7.06 79.45
CA MET A 1 69.38 8.12 79.39
C MET A 1 69.61 9.05 78.20
N ALA A 2 70.82 9.61 78.00
CA ALA A 2 71.16 10.46 76.85
C ALA A 2 70.85 9.86 75.45
N SER A 3 71.11 8.57 75.21
CA SER A 3 70.83 7.91 73.91
C SER A 3 69.32 7.77 73.58
N LEU A 4 68.43 7.82 74.58
CA LEU A 4 66.99 7.80 74.33
C LEU A 4 66.47 9.20 73.93
N GLU A 5 67.06 10.24 74.50
CA GLU A 5 66.72 11.64 74.21
C GLU A 5 67.16 12.05 72.80
N THR A 6 68.37 11.68 72.37
CA THR A 6 68.84 11.93 70.99
C THR A 6 68.02 11.16 69.96
N ALA A 7 67.59 9.94 70.29
CA ALA A 7 66.71 9.16 69.43
C ALA A 7 65.32 9.82 69.25
N ALA A 8 64.76 10.41 70.31
CA ALA A 8 63.47 11.10 70.27
C ALA A 8 63.55 12.42 69.49
N GLU A 9 64.65 13.17 69.63
CA GLU A 9 64.86 14.42 68.88
C GLU A 9 65.01 14.16 67.38
N HIS A 10 65.74 13.11 66.97
CA HIS A 10 65.80 12.72 65.55
C HIS A 10 64.42 12.35 64.98
N GLU A 11 63.55 11.68 65.75
CA GLU A 11 62.19 11.37 65.31
C GLU A 11 61.32 12.64 65.19
N ARG A 12 61.48 13.59 66.11
CA ARG A 12 60.81 14.89 66.05
C ARG A 12 61.23 15.67 64.80
N ILE A 13 62.53 15.72 64.51
CA ILE A 13 63.09 16.39 63.33
C ILE A 13 62.58 15.73 62.03
N LEU A 14 62.53 14.40 61.95
CA LEU A 14 61.97 13.70 60.78
C LEU A 14 60.50 14.06 60.54
N ARG A 15 59.69 14.14 61.60
CA ARG A 15 58.28 14.57 61.48
C ARG A 15 58.17 16.04 61.06
N GLU A 16 59.04 16.89 61.57
CA GLU A 16 59.10 18.30 61.18
C GLU A 16 59.40 18.41 59.68
N ILE A 17 60.38 17.66 59.16
CA ILE A 17 60.71 17.58 57.73
C ILE A 17 59.52 17.06 56.90
N GLU A 18 58.77 16.07 57.39
CA GLU A 18 57.60 15.52 56.70
C GLU A 18 56.40 16.50 56.65
N SER A 19 56.29 17.38 57.64
CA SER A 19 55.15 18.30 57.80
C SER A 19 55.42 19.74 57.35
N THR A 20 56.67 20.12 57.16
CA THR A 20 57.09 21.51 56.87
C THR A 20 57.28 21.72 55.38
N ASP A 21 56.83 22.86 54.87
CA ASP A 21 57.08 23.28 53.48
C ASP A 21 58.58 23.27 53.15
N THR A 22 58.93 22.78 51.96
CA THR A 22 60.33 22.58 51.52
C THR A 22 61.18 23.85 51.62
N ASN A 23 60.55 25.02 51.53
CA ASN A 23 61.19 26.33 51.62
C ASN A 23 61.66 26.70 53.05
N CYS A 24 61.21 25.98 54.08
CA CYS A 24 61.43 26.30 55.49
C CYS A 24 62.23 25.23 56.24
N ILE A 25 62.79 24.23 55.55
CA ILE A 25 63.54 23.12 56.15
C ILE A 25 64.97 23.53 56.57
N GLY A 26 65.48 24.66 56.05
CA GLY A 26 66.86 25.13 56.27
C GLY A 26 67.29 25.25 57.74
N PRO A 27 66.51 25.88 58.64
CA PRO A 27 66.82 25.94 60.08
C PRO A 27 66.82 24.57 60.75
N THR A 28 65.87 23.70 60.40
CA THR A 28 65.73 22.34 60.92
C THR A 28 66.95 21.49 60.54
N LEU A 29 67.42 21.57 59.30
CA LEU A 29 68.66 20.89 58.88
C LEU A 29 69.90 21.46 59.55
N ARG A 30 69.99 22.78 59.71
CA ARG A 30 71.12 23.41 60.42
C ARG A 30 71.25 22.87 61.85
N SER A 31 70.14 22.66 62.55
CA SER A 31 70.13 22.07 63.89
C SER A 31 70.71 20.65 63.97
N VAL A 32 70.55 19.85 62.91
CA VAL A 32 71.13 18.49 62.80
C VAL A 32 72.63 18.56 62.58
N TYR A 33 73.09 19.47 61.71
CA TYR A 33 74.51 19.64 61.38
C TYR A 33 75.33 20.30 62.49
N ASP A 34 74.69 21.17 63.29
CA ASP A 34 75.31 21.78 64.47
C ASP A 34 75.49 20.75 65.61
N GLY A 35 74.77 19.62 65.55
CA GLY A 35 74.93 18.48 66.46
C GLY A 35 76.08 17.53 66.09
N GLN A 36 76.68 16.85 67.08
CA GLN A 36 77.78 15.89 66.84
C GLN A 36 77.33 14.52 66.28
N GLU A 37 76.02 14.28 66.13
CA GLU A 37 75.43 12.97 65.78
C GLU A 37 74.74 12.93 64.39
N HIS A 38 75.11 13.82 63.46
CA HIS A 38 74.50 13.90 62.12
C HIS A 38 74.55 12.57 61.33
N GLY A 39 75.58 11.73 61.52
CA GLY A 39 75.67 10.41 60.90
C GLY A 39 74.55 9.47 61.33
N LEU A 40 74.19 9.48 62.62
CA LEU A 40 73.08 8.69 63.18
C LEU A 40 71.72 9.22 62.70
N PHE A 41 71.60 10.53 62.50
CA PHE A 41 70.41 11.11 61.89
C PHE A 41 70.24 10.68 60.43
N MET A 42 71.31 10.70 59.63
CA MET A 42 71.28 10.25 58.23
C MET A 42 70.87 8.78 58.12
N GLU A 43 71.37 7.89 58.99
CA GLU A 43 70.93 6.49 59.03
C GLU A 43 69.43 6.35 59.32
N LYS A 44 68.89 7.16 60.23
CA LYS A 44 67.46 7.20 60.54
C LYS A 44 66.63 7.77 59.39
N LEU A 45 67.11 8.82 58.72
CA LEU A 45 66.47 9.39 57.54
C LEU A 45 66.39 8.35 56.41
N ASP A 46 67.50 7.66 56.12
CA ASP A 46 67.53 6.57 55.15
C ASP A 46 66.57 5.44 55.52
N ALA A 47 66.47 5.10 56.81
CA ALA A 47 65.49 4.11 57.28
C ALA A 47 64.04 4.59 57.07
N ARG A 48 63.77 5.89 57.27
CA ARG A 48 62.44 6.51 57.05
C ARG A 48 62.07 6.52 55.57
N ILE A 49 63.00 6.91 54.69
CA ILE A 49 62.83 6.86 53.23
C ILE A 49 62.50 5.44 52.77
N ARG A 50 63.30 4.45 53.20
CA ARG A 50 63.03 3.03 52.89
C ARG A 50 61.68 2.54 53.41
N ASN A 51 61.20 3.07 54.53
CA ASN A 51 59.86 2.75 55.04
C ASN A 51 58.77 3.31 54.13
N HIS A 52 58.88 4.59 53.74
CA HIS A 52 57.93 5.23 52.81
C HIS A 52 57.91 4.54 51.45
N ASP A 53 59.06 4.19 50.89
CA ASP A 53 59.13 3.45 49.63
C ASP A 53 58.38 2.11 49.71
N ARG A 54 58.52 1.39 50.84
CA ARG A 54 57.78 0.15 51.08
C ARG A 54 56.28 0.38 51.23
N GLU A 55 55.86 1.47 51.86
CA GLU A 55 54.44 1.82 51.99
C GLU A 55 53.83 2.18 50.63
N ILE A 56 54.55 2.95 49.82
CA ILE A 56 54.16 3.29 48.43
C ILE A 56 54.03 2.00 47.62
N GLU A 57 55.04 1.13 47.65
CA GLU A 57 55.02 -0.15 46.92
C GLU A 57 53.84 -1.03 47.38
N LYS A 58 53.57 -1.10 48.69
CA LYS A 58 52.44 -1.84 49.23
C LYS A 58 51.10 -1.28 48.77
N MET A 59 50.91 0.05 48.77
CA MET A 59 49.70 0.68 48.25
C MET A 59 49.52 0.43 46.74
N CYS A 60 50.58 0.59 45.96
CA CYS A 60 50.56 0.33 44.52
C CYS A 60 50.18 -1.12 44.24
N ASN A 61 50.84 -2.09 44.89
CA ASN A 61 50.53 -3.51 44.74
C ASN A 61 49.11 -3.85 45.17
N HIS A 62 48.57 -3.20 46.20
CA HIS A 62 47.20 -3.41 46.64
C HIS A 62 46.17 -2.97 45.60
N HIS A 63 46.41 -1.86 44.88
CA HIS A 63 45.48 -1.32 43.89
C HIS A 63 45.75 -1.75 42.45
N PHE A 64 46.92 -2.31 42.15
CA PHE A 64 47.32 -2.68 40.79
C PHE A 64 46.34 -3.65 40.13
N GLN A 65 45.88 -4.66 40.88
CA GLN A 65 44.91 -5.63 40.36
C GLN A 65 43.57 -4.96 40.01
N GLY A 66 43.05 -4.09 40.88
CA GLY A 66 41.81 -3.36 40.61
C GLY A 66 41.89 -2.43 39.39
N PHE A 67 43.06 -1.85 39.14
CA PHE A 67 43.32 -1.07 37.92
C PHE A 67 43.30 -1.96 36.66
N VAL A 68 43.98 -3.11 36.70
CA VAL A 68 43.98 -4.08 35.59
C VAL A 68 42.57 -4.60 35.31
N ASP A 69 41.80 -4.90 36.36
CA ASP A 69 40.42 -5.38 36.24
C ASP A 69 39.54 -4.31 35.59
N SER A 70 39.65 -3.05 36.03
CA SER A 70 38.91 -1.92 35.48
C SER A 70 39.22 -1.68 33.99
N ILE A 71 40.48 -1.77 33.58
CA ILE A 71 40.87 -1.69 32.16
C ILE A 71 40.28 -2.85 31.37
N THR A 72 40.34 -4.06 31.92
CA THR A 72 39.83 -5.26 31.27
C THR A 72 38.32 -5.17 31.05
N GLU A 73 37.57 -4.69 32.04
CA GLU A 73 36.13 -4.43 31.90
C GLU A 73 35.83 -3.36 30.86
N LEU A 74 36.58 -2.26 30.84
CA LEU A 74 36.40 -1.20 29.84
C LEU A 74 36.61 -1.73 28.41
N LEU A 75 37.61 -2.60 28.22
CA LEU A 75 37.88 -3.24 26.92
C LEU A 75 36.74 -4.18 26.49
N LYS A 76 36.15 -4.92 27.44
CA LYS A 76 34.97 -5.77 27.19
C LYS A 76 33.77 -4.92 26.76
N VAL A 77 33.45 -3.87 27.52
CA VAL A 77 32.33 -2.95 27.22
C VAL A 77 32.51 -2.32 25.83
N ARG A 78 33.73 -1.91 25.46
CA ARG A 78 34.03 -1.40 24.13
C ARG A 78 33.71 -2.43 23.04
N GLY A 79 34.11 -3.69 23.24
CA GLY A 79 33.82 -4.78 22.30
C GLY A 79 32.32 -5.03 22.14
N GLU A 80 31.58 -5.07 23.25
CA GLU A 80 30.13 -5.23 23.25
C GLU A 80 29.40 -4.07 22.58
N ALA A 81 29.81 -2.82 22.86
CA ALA A 81 29.26 -1.63 22.23
C ALA A 81 29.47 -1.64 20.71
N GLN A 82 30.62 -2.12 20.25
CA GLN A 82 30.91 -2.23 18.82
C GLN A 82 30.07 -3.32 18.14
N LYS A 83 29.84 -4.45 18.81
CA LYS A 83 28.93 -5.51 18.34
C LYS A 83 27.48 -5.03 18.30
N LEU A 84 27.03 -4.31 19.33
CA LEU A 84 25.69 -3.73 19.35
C LEU A 84 25.52 -2.73 18.21
N LYS A 85 26.50 -1.85 17.99
CA LYS A 85 26.50 -0.91 16.87
C LYS A 85 26.34 -1.65 15.53
N SER A 86 27.11 -2.72 15.29
CA SER A 86 27.01 -3.46 14.03
C SER A 86 25.63 -4.12 13.85
N GLN A 87 25.07 -4.69 14.91
CA GLN A 87 23.74 -5.30 14.89
C GLN A 87 22.64 -4.27 14.62
N VAL A 88 22.72 -3.10 15.24
CA VAL A 88 21.77 -2.00 15.02
C VAL A 88 21.84 -1.50 13.58
N THR A 89 23.05 -1.30 13.05
CA THR A 89 23.22 -0.85 11.65
C THR A 89 22.69 -1.87 10.66
N GLU A 90 22.91 -3.16 10.91
CA GLU A 90 22.45 -4.23 10.03
C GLU A 90 20.93 -4.38 10.08
N THR A 91 20.35 -4.32 11.27
CA THR A 91 18.89 -4.34 11.45
C THR A 91 18.23 -3.15 10.75
N ASN A 92 18.81 -1.95 10.88
CA ASN A 92 18.32 -0.77 10.19
C ASN A 92 18.41 -0.93 8.66
N ARG A 93 19.50 -1.50 8.14
CA ARG A 93 19.65 -1.79 6.70
C ARG A 93 18.55 -2.72 6.20
N HIS A 94 18.34 -3.85 6.88
CA HIS A 94 17.29 -4.80 6.53
C HIS A 94 15.88 -4.18 6.61
N LEU A 95 15.62 -3.38 7.64
CA LEU A 95 14.33 -2.70 7.79
C LEU A 95 14.08 -1.72 6.63
N GLN A 96 15.09 -0.98 6.20
CA GLN A 96 14.98 -0.06 5.08
C GLN A 96 14.78 -0.78 3.74
N GLU A 97 15.48 -1.91 3.52
CA GLU A 97 15.33 -2.73 2.32
C GLU A 97 13.92 -3.33 2.24
N ASN A 98 13.48 -4.03 3.30
CA ASN A 98 12.14 -4.61 3.38
C ASN A 98 11.06 -3.52 3.28
N GLY A 99 11.30 -2.35 3.89
CA GLY A 99 10.39 -1.21 3.81
C GLY A 99 10.24 -0.66 2.39
N LYS A 100 11.31 -0.64 1.59
CA LYS A 100 11.27 -0.25 0.17
C LYS A 100 10.47 -1.26 -0.65
N GLU A 101 10.74 -2.54 -0.50
CA GLU A 101 9.99 -3.60 -1.20
C GLU A 101 8.49 -3.56 -0.88
N LEU A 102 8.16 -3.41 0.41
CA LEU A 102 6.77 -3.28 0.86
C LEU A 102 6.09 -2.05 0.25
N THR A 103 6.79 -0.91 0.19
CA THR A 103 6.24 0.32 -0.39
C THR A 103 5.95 0.14 -1.88
N THR A 104 6.85 -0.50 -2.63
CA THR A 104 6.63 -0.82 -4.05
C THR A 104 5.41 -1.72 -4.23
N SER A 105 5.33 -2.82 -3.47
CA SER A 105 4.17 -3.73 -3.54
C SER A 105 2.85 -3.04 -3.17
N MET A 106 2.88 -2.10 -2.22
CA MET A 106 1.70 -1.34 -1.84
C MET A 106 1.22 -0.40 -2.95
N GLU A 107 2.13 0.22 -3.70
CA GLU A 107 1.78 1.06 -4.85
C GLU A 107 1.21 0.23 -6.01
N GLU A 108 1.79 -0.95 -6.28
CA GLU A 108 1.23 -1.90 -7.24
C GLU A 108 -0.19 -2.33 -6.86
N LEU A 109 -0.41 -2.69 -5.59
CA LEU A 109 -1.73 -3.05 -5.07
C LEU A 109 -2.73 -1.89 -5.21
N ARG A 110 -2.29 -0.65 -4.97
CA ARG A 110 -3.12 0.55 -5.15
C ARG A 110 -3.51 0.72 -6.61
N GLN A 111 -2.59 0.55 -7.55
CA GLN A 111 -2.89 0.59 -8.97
C GLN A 111 -3.89 -0.50 -9.38
N CYS A 112 -3.69 -1.74 -8.92
CA CYS A 112 -4.62 -2.84 -9.15
C CYS A 112 -6.02 -2.53 -8.60
N ARG A 113 -6.12 -1.93 -7.40
CA ARG A 113 -7.42 -1.53 -6.82
C ARG A 113 -8.13 -0.47 -7.65
N VAL A 114 -7.40 0.51 -8.18
CA VAL A 114 -7.97 1.52 -9.09
C VAL A 114 -8.48 0.85 -10.37
N GLN A 115 -7.69 -0.04 -10.96
CA GLN A 115 -8.11 -0.82 -12.14
C GLN A 115 -9.35 -1.65 -11.84
N GLN A 116 -9.38 -2.38 -10.72
CA GLN A 116 -10.53 -3.17 -10.30
C GLN A 116 -11.78 -2.31 -10.12
N ARG A 117 -11.66 -1.13 -9.50
CA ARG A 117 -12.77 -0.18 -9.36
C ARG A 117 -13.26 0.33 -10.71
N ASN A 118 -12.34 0.65 -11.63
CA ASN A 118 -12.70 1.09 -12.98
C ASN A 118 -13.43 -0.01 -13.75
N ILE A 119 -12.94 -1.25 -13.67
CA ILE A 119 -13.57 -2.44 -14.26
C ILE A 119 -14.97 -2.63 -13.68
N ALA A 120 -15.13 -2.65 -12.35
CA ALA A 120 -16.43 -2.81 -11.70
C ALA A 120 -17.41 -1.71 -12.11
N THR A 121 -16.96 -0.45 -12.13
CA THR A 121 -17.78 0.70 -12.59
C THR A 121 -18.18 0.55 -14.05
N THR A 122 -17.30 0.01 -14.89
CA THR A 122 -17.57 -0.21 -16.32
C THR A 122 -18.59 -1.33 -16.51
N ILE A 123 -18.43 -2.44 -15.80
CA ILE A 123 -19.39 -3.55 -15.79
C ILE A 123 -20.77 -3.04 -15.36
N ASP A 124 -20.84 -2.27 -14.27
CA ASP A 124 -22.10 -1.71 -13.79
C ASP A 124 -22.78 -0.82 -14.84
N LYS A 125 -22.03 0.12 -15.44
CA LYS A 125 -22.54 0.98 -16.52
C LYS A 125 -22.99 0.20 -17.75
N LEU A 126 -22.24 -0.81 -18.17
CA LEU A 126 -22.62 -1.66 -19.31
C LEU A 126 -23.86 -2.49 -19.00
N THR A 127 -23.97 -3.01 -17.78
CA THR A 127 -25.14 -3.77 -17.31
C THR A 127 -26.40 -2.91 -17.33
N HIS A 128 -26.31 -1.64 -16.95
CA HIS A 128 -27.43 -0.70 -17.05
C HIS A 128 -27.86 -0.43 -18.50
N CYS A 129 -26.91 -0.42 -19.45
CA CYS A 129 -27.18 -0.18 -20.87
C CYS A 129 -27.71 -1.42 -21.62
N LEU A 130 -27.40 -2.62 -21.13
CA LEU A 130 -27.66 -3.88 -21.84
C LEU A 130 -29.14 -4.07 -22.23
N PRO A 131 -30.15 -3.83 -21.35
CA PRO A 131 -31.55 -4.03 -21.71
C PRO A 131 -32.03 -3.10 -22.84
N VAL A 132 -31.47 -1.89 -22.93
CA VAL A 132 -31.79 -0.94 -24.00
C VAL A 132 -31.25 -1.44 -25.33
N LEU A 133 -29.99 -1.90 -25.34
CA LEU A 133 -29.32 -2.41 -26.54
C LEU A 133 -29.96 -3.71 -27.03
N GLU A 134 -30.26 -4.65 -26.13
CA GLU A 134 -30.94 -5.91 -26.47
C GLU A 134 -32.32 -5.67 -27.07
N MET A 135 -33.11 -4.77 -26.48
CA MET A 135 -34.47 -4.51 -26.97
C MET A 135 -34.46 -3.74 -28.29
N TYR A 136 -33.50 -2.84 -28.49
CA TYR A 136 -33.27 -2.21 -29.78
C TYR A 136 -32.81 -3.22 -30.85
N SER A 137 -31.93 -4.16 -30.50
CA SER A 137 -31.53 -5.25 -31.41
C SER A 137 -32.73 -6.11 -31.81
N ARG A 138 -33.56 -6.49 -30.84
CA ARG A 138 -34.81 -7.24 -31.07
C ARG A 138 -35.77 -6.49 -32.00
N LEU A 139 -35.90 -5.17 -31.84
CA LEU A 139 -36.70 -4.34 -32.74
C LEU A 139 -36.17 -4.41 -34.18
N GLN A 140 -34.86 -4.26 -34.37
CA GLN A 140 -34.23 -4.33 -35.70
C GLN A 140 -34.45 -5.70 -36.36
N GLU A 141 -34.35 -6.79 -35.60
CA GLU A 141 -34.65 -8.14 -36.08
C GLU A 141 -36.11 -8.31 -36.49
N GLN A 142 -37.05 -7.82 -35.68
CA GLN A 142 -38.49 -7.85 -35.99
C GLN A 142 -38.83 -7.06 -37.26
N MET A 143 -38.18 -5.91 -37.46
CA MET A 143 -38.32 -5.11 -38.68
C MET A 143 -37.77 -5.85 -39.91
N LYS A 144 -36.59 -6.48 -39.81
CA LYS A 144 -36.01 -7.31 -40.88
C LYS A 144 -36.90 -8.49 -41.24
N ALA A 145 -37.51 -9.13 -40.24
CA ALA A 145 -38.45 -10.23 -40.41
C ALA A 145 -39.85 -9.81 -40.91
N LYS A 146 -40.06 -8.51 -41.22
CA LYS A 146 -41.36 -7.92 -41.62
C LYS A 146 -42.49 -8.14 -40.60
N ARG A 147 -42.14 -8.39 -39.33
CA ARG A 147 -43.11 -8.54 -38.23
C ARG A 147 -43.41 -7.17 -37.64
N TYR A 148 -44.17 -6.36 -38.37
CA TYR A 148 -44.41 -4.95 -38.04
C TYR A 148 -45.21 -4.72 -36.75
N TYR A 149 -46.20 -5.56 -36.46
CA TYR A 149 -46.97 -5.45 -35.22
C TYR A 149 -46.12 -5.75 -33.96
N PRO A 150 -45.38 -6.88 -33.88
CA PRO A 150 -44.41 -7.10 -32.81
C PRO A 150 -43.35 -6.00 -32.71
N ALA A 151 -42.86 -5.48 -33.85
CA ALA A 151 -41.91 -4.38 -33.88
C ALA A 151 -42.46 -3.10 -33.21
N LEU A 152 -43.71 -2.71 -33.52
CA LEU A 152 -44.35 -1.55 -32.87
C LEU A 152 -44.50 -1.73 -31.35
N ARG A 153 -44.85 -2.95 -30.91
CA ARG A 153 -44.96 -3.26 -29.47
C ARG A 153 -43.60 -3.19 -28.77
N THR A 154 -42.54 -3.72 -29.39
CA THR A 154 -41.17 -3.61 -28.85
C THR A 154 -40.69 -2.15 -28.84
N LEU A 155 -41.01 -1.36 -29.86
CA LEU A 155 -40.67 0.07 -29.93
C LEU A 155 -41.36 0.86 -28.81
N GLU A 156 -42.64 0.59 -28.55
CA GLU A 156 -43.38 1.19 -27.44
C GLU A 156 -42.79 0.82 -26.07
N GLN A 157 -42.43 -0.46 -25.88
CA GLN A 157 -41.77 -0.94 -24.67
C GLN A 157 -40.39 -0.26 -24.45
N LEU A 158 -39.66 0.01 -25.53
CA LEU A 158 -38.37 0.69 -25.51
C LEU A 158 -38.51 2.14 -25.05
N GLU A 159 -39.50 2.85 -25.58
CA GLU A 159 -39.83 4.22 -25.21
C GLU A 159 -40.25 4.36 -23.75
N GLN A 160 -41.18 3.50 -23.30
CA GLN A 160 -41.84 3.67 -22.00
C GLN A 160 -41.05 3.05 -20.83
N THR A 161 -40.31 1.96 -21.05
CA THR A 161 -39.75 1.16 -19.94
C THR A 161 -38.23 1.23 -19.86
N CYS A 162 -37.51 1.16 -20.99
CA CYS A 162 -36.06 0.99 -20.99
C CYS A 162 -35.29 2.31 -21.11
N LEU A 163 -35.71 3.22 -21.99
CA LEU A 163 -35.03 4.51 -22.15
C LEU A 163 -35.06 5.42 -20.90
N PRO A 164 -36.17 5.53 -20.14
CA PRO A 164 -36.20 6.35 -18.93
C PRO A 164 -35.19 5.88 -17.87
N LYS A 165 -34.92 4.57 -17.81
CA LYS A 165 -33.98 3.97 -16.85
C LYS A 165 -32.50 4.22 -17.20
N ALA A 166 -32.21 4.55 -18.46
CA ALA A 166 -30.87 4.77 -18.98
C ALA A 166 -30.66 6.20 -19.52
N GLY A 167 -31.55 7.14 -19.18
CA GLY A 167 -31.60 8.49 -19.76
C GLY A 167 -30.35 9.35 -19.57
N GLN A 168 -29.44 8.98 -18.65
CA GLN A 168 -28.16 9.64 -18.44
C GLN A 168 -27.16 9.46 -19.60
N TYR A 169 -27.38 8.45 -20.46
CA TYR A 169 -26.46 8.15 -21.56
C TYR A 169 -26.90 8.83 -22.86
N ARG A 170 -25.96 9.52 -23.52
CA ARG A 170 -26.21 10.26 -24.77
C ARG A 170 -26.83 9.39 -25.89
N PHE A 171 -26.47 8.11 -25.98
CA PHE A 171 -27.05 7.22 -27.00
C PHE A 171 -28.54 6.97 -26.76
N CYS A 172 -29.03 7.01 -25.51
CA CYS A 172 -30.44 6.87 -25.19
C CYS A 172 -31.24 8.07 -25.69
N SER A 173 -30.70 9.30 -25.58
CA SER A 173 -31.30 10.50 -26.16
C SER A 173 -31.43 10.40 -27.68
N ILE A 174 -30.36 9.97 -28.36
CA ILE A 174 -30.37 9.75 -29.81
C ILE A 174 -31.39 8.68 -30.21
N MET A 175 -31.51 7.60 -29.44
CA MET A 175 -32.54 6.58 -29.69
C MET A 175 -33.94 7.16 -29.55
N ALA A 176 -34.22 7.91 -28.48
CA ALA A 176 -35.51 8.55 -28.24
C ALA A 176 -35.93 9.49 -29.39
N GLU A 177 -35.00 10.31 -29.88
CA GLU A 177 -35.22 11.21 -31.03
C GLU A 177 -35.56 10.45 -32.33
N ASN A 178 -35.07 9.21 -32.47
CA ASN A 178 -35.32 8.38 -33.66
C ASN A 178 -36.60 7.54 -33.57
N ILE A 179 -37.21 7.37 -32.38
CA ILE A 179 -38.43 6.58 -32.21
C ILE A 179 -39.59 7.06 -33.10
N PRO A 180 -39.91 8.37 -33.20
CA PRO A 180 -40.99 8.84 -34.06
C PRO A 180 -40.76 8.49 -35.53
N LYS A 181 -39.50 8.60 -36.00
CA LYS A 181 -39.12 8.26 -37.38
C LYS A 181 -39.31 6.78 -37.66
N LEU A 182 -38.87 5.91 -36.75
CA LEU A 182 -39.06 4.46 -36.84
C LEU A 182 -40.54 4.07 -36.84
N ARG A 183 -41.36 4.74 -36.01
CA ARG A 183 -42.81 4.52 -35.96
C ARG A 183 -43.49 4.86 -37.29
N ILE A 184 -43.12 5.98 -37.91
CA ILE A 184 -43.61 6.37 -39.25
C ILE A 184 -43.14 5.36 -40.30
N GLN A 185 -41.86 5.00 -40.30
CA GLN A 185 -41.30 4.04 -41.25
C GLN A 185 -41.99 2.67 -41.19
N ILE A 186 -42.25 2.15 -40.00
CA ILE A 186 -42.97 0.88 -39.82
C ILE A 186 -44.39 0.99 -40.38
N ARG A 187 -45.10 2.09 -40.06
CA ARG A 187 -46.45 2.34 -40.57
C ARG A 187 -46.49 2.38 -42.09
N ASP A 188 -45.60 3.15 -42.72
CA ASP A 188 -45.59 3.34 -44.17
C ASP A 188 -45.25 2.04 -44.89
N THR A 189 -44.27 1.30 -44.38
CA THR A 189 -43.86 0.00 -44.95
C THR A 189 -44.99 -1.04 -44.82
N ALA A 190 -45.65 -1.11 -43.66
CA ALA A 190 -46.78 -2.02 -43.45
C ALA A 190 -47.97 -1.65 -44.34
N MET A 191 -48.27 -0.35 -44.49
CA MET A 191 -49.35 0.13 -45.35
C MET A 191 -49.07 -0.14 -46.84
N SER A 192 -47.83 0.02 -47.28
CA SER A 192 -47.42 -0.34 -48.64
C SER A 192 -47.62 -1.83 -48.91
N GLN A 193 -47.14 -2.69 -48.01
CA GLN A 193 -47.30 -4.15 -48.18
C GLN A 193 -48.77 -4.57 -48.17
N LEU A 194 -49.62 -3.92 -47.35
CA LEU A 194 -51.06 -4.17 -47.38
C LEU A 194 -51.68 -3.75 -48.72
N ARG A 195 -51.29 -2.58 -49.25
CA ARG A 195 -51.75 -2.13 -50.58
C ARG A 195 -51.32 -3.09 -51.69
N ASP A 196 -50.06 -3.51 -51.69
CA ASP A 196 -49.53 -4.47 -52.67
C ASP A 196 -50.25 -5.82 -52.56
N PHE A 197 -50.55 -6.27 -51.34
CA PHE A 197 -51.32 -7.49 -51.09
C PHE A 197 -52.76 -7.38 -51.61
N LEU A 198 -53.46 -6.28 -51.33
CA LEU A 198 -54.82 -6.05 -51.83
C LEU A 198 -54.86 -5.94 -53.36
N GLU A 199 -53.89 -5.29 -53.98
CA GLU A 199 -53.79 -5.21 -55.45
C GLU A 199 -53.51 -6.60 -56.06
N SER A 200 -52.68 -7.41 -55.38
CA SER A 200 -52.44 -8.80 -55.78
C SER A 200 -53.72 -9.63 -55.69
N ILE A 201 -54.47 -9.53 -54.59
CA ILE A 201 -55.78 -10.19 -54.43
C ILE A 201 -56.72 -9.75 -55.55
N ARG A 202 -56.83 -8.45 -55.84
CA ARG A 202 -57.73 -7.93 -56.89
C ARG A 202 -57.45 -8.61 -58.24
N LYS A 203 -56.17 -8.67 -58.66
CA LYS A 203 -55.76 -9.31 -59.91
C LYS A 203 -56.06 -10.80 -59.99
N HIS A 204 -55.98 -11.52 -58.86
CA HIS A 204 -56.26 -12.96 -58.82
C HIS A 204 -57.75 -13.25 -58.64
N SER A 205 -58.49 -12.39 -57.94
CA SER A 205 -59.92 -12.50 -57.69
C SER A 205 -60.73 -12.42 -58.98
N ASP A 206 -60.30 -11.63 -59.97
CA ASP A 206 -60.99 -11.56 -61.27
C ASP A 206 -60.97 -12.91 -62.00
N LYS A 207 -59.82 -13.59 -62.02
CA LYS A 207 -59.68 -14.93 -62.63
C LYS A 207 -60.42 -16.01 -61.87
N ILE A 208 -60.36 -15.98 -60.54
CA ILE A 208 -61.09 -16.91 -59.68
C ILE A 208 -62.60 -16.70 -59.84
N GLY A 209 -63.04 -15.44 -59.88
CA GLY A 209 -64.43 -15.04 -60.12
C GLY A 209 -64.94 -15.50 -61.48
N GLU A 210 -64.17 -15.29 -62.55
CA GLU A 210 -64.51 -15.77 -63.90
C GLU A 210 -64.67 -17.30 -63.93
N THR A 211 -63.74 -18.03 -63.30
CA THR A 211 -63.79 -19.49 -63.25
C THR A 211 -64.97 -19.97 -62.40
N ALA A 212 -65.24 -19.34 -61.26
CA ALA A 212 -66.38 -19.65 -60.41
C ALA A 212 -67.71 -19.34 -61.12
N MET A 213 -67.81 -18.24 -61.86
CA MET A 213 -69.01 -17.88 -62.65
C MET A 213 -69.23 -18.82 -63.84
N LYS A 214 -68.17 -19.27 -64.51
CA LYS A 214 -68.24 -20.31 -65.55
C LYS A 214 -68.74 -21.63 -64.97
N GLN A 215 -68.18 -22.06 -63.84
CA GLN A 215 -68.61 -23.27 -63.15
C GLN A 215 -70.07 -23.16 -62.69
N ALA A 216 -70.47 -22.03 -62.11
CA ALA A 216 -71.85 -21.77 -61.71
C ALA A 216 -72.82 -21.76 -62.90
N SER A 217 -72.43 -21.20 -64.05
CA SER A 217 -73.23 -21.21 -65.29
C SER A 217 -73.36 -22.62 -65.86
N ILE A 218 -72.31 -23.44 -65.80
CA ILE A 218 -72.37 -24.86 -66.21
C ILE A 218 -73.32 -25.63 -65.29
N ILE A 219 -73.20 -25.43 -63.97
CA ILE A 219 -74.08 -26.09 -62.98
C ILE A 219 -75.54 -25.64 -63.15
N TRP A 220 -75.79 -24.35 -63.37
CA TRP A 220 -77.13 -23.84 -63.67
C TRP A 220 -77.66 -24.37 -65.01
N GLY A 221 -76.81 -24.48 -66.03
CA GLY A 221 -77.13 -25.09 -67.32
C GLY A 221 -77.51 -26.56 -67.20
N MET A 222 -76.81 -27.33 -66.37
CA MET A 222 -77.14 -28.72 -66.05
C MET A 222 -78.45 -28.85 -65.27
N LEU A 223 -78.74 -27.92 -64.34
CA LEU A 223 -80.01 -27.88 -63.60
C LEU A 223 -81.22 -27.49 -64.47
N PHE A 224 -81.05 -26.62 -65.46
CA PHE A 224 -82.14 -26.19 -66.35
C PHE A 224 -82.33 -27.09 -67.59
N HIS A 225 -81.27 -27.71 -68.13
CA HIS A 225 -81.40 -28.70 -69.22
C HIS A 225 -81.79 -30.10 -68.72
N GLY A 226 -81.75 -30.35 -67.41
CA GLY A 226 -82.29 -31.57 -66.80
C GLY A 226 -83.82 -31.62 -66.66
N SER A 227 -84.54 -30.55 -67.03
CA SER A 227 -86.02 -30.48 -67.00
C SER A 227 -86.68 -30.45 -68.38
N ALA A 228 -85.92 -30.62 -69.47
CA ALA A 228 -86.43 -30.65 -70.84
C ALA A 228 -86.10 -31.98 -71.56
N GLY A 229 -86.21 -33.09 -70.83
CA GLY A 229 -86.20 -34.46 -71.35
C GLY A 229 -87.43 -35.20 -70.85
#